data_AF-A0A6V7XMH2-F1
#
_entry.id   AF-A0A6V7XMH2-F1
#
_cell.length_a   1.000
_cell.length_b   1.000
_cell.length_c   1.000
_cell.angle_alpha   90.00
_cell.angle_beta   90.00
_cell.angle_gamma   90.00
#
_symmetry.space_group_name_H-M   'P 1'
#
loop_
_entity.id
_entity.type
_entity.pdbx_description
1 polymer ?
#
loop_
_entity_poly.entity_id
_entity_poly.type
_entity_poly.pdbx_seq_one_letter_code
_entity_poly.pdbx_strand_id
1 'polypeptide(L)'
;MTLSISFYSRSFCFKFILNLGTCNNLEKPLFGAAFMPLARLREPVYDDKMAAPVASINYLKPSSREASRLMLSSTAEIPTKWNALLMQWGQFIAHDVSKTTMLNNQICASCLPEGGTCFPVMLSRLDQTVPVVKVRDVTYVIRFDKLSRTVSLTILGNDSGPSYRSLKIEKP
;
A
#
# COMPACT_ATOMS: atom_id res chain seq x y z
N MET A 1 27.73 -14.56 34.74
CA MET A 1 27.05 -15.23 33.63
C MET A 1 26.12 -14.24 32.91
N THR A 2 26.66 -13.29 32.16
CA THR A 2 25.85 -12.33 31.35
C THR A 2 26.54 -11.92 30.05
N LEU A 3 27.85 -12.22 29.89
CA LEU A 3 28.65 -11.89 28.71
C LEU A 3 28.48 -12.87 27.53
N SER A 4 27.90 -14.05 27.72
CA SER A 4 27.75 -15.06 26.65
C SER A 4 26.49 -14.90 25.80
N ILE A 5 25.44 -14.24 26.32
CA ILE A 5 24.17 -14.03 25.58
C ILE A 5 24.30 -12.87 24.60
N SER A 6 25.07 -11.84 24.93
CA SER A 6 25.29 -10.68 24.04
C SER A 6 26.16 -11.00 22.82
N PHE A 7 27.05 -11.99 22.92
CA PHE A 7 27.91 -12.40 21.81
C PHE A 7 27.18 -13.31 20.81
N TYR A 8 26.24 -14.15 21.27
CA TYR A 8 25.53 -15.09 20.41
C TYR A 8 24.53 -14.42 19.46
N SER A 9 23.92 -13.29 19.88
CA SER A 9 23.01 -12.50 19.04
C SER A 9 23.73 -11.79 17.88
N ARG A 10 25.04 -11.56 17.98
CA ARG A 10 25.82 -10.76 17.01
C ARG A 10 26.34 -11.59 15.84
N SER A 11 26.58 -12.88 16.02
CA SER A 11 27.19 -13.75 15.00
C SER A 11 26.26 -14.15 13.85
N PHE A 12 24.93 -14.08 14.04
CA PHE A 12 23.96 -14.46 12.99
C PHE A 12 23.69 -13.35 11.96
N CYS A 13 23.96 -12.08 12.30
CA CYS A 13 23.76 -10.95 11.38
C CYS A 13 24.91 -10.75 10.36
N PHE A 14 26.00 -11.51 10.44
CA PHE A 14 27.29 -11.10 9.87
C PHE A 14 27.68 -11.69 8.50
N LYS A 15 26.75 -12.29 7.73
CA LYS A 15 27.17 -12.89 6.45
C LYS A 15 26.45 -12.44 5.19
N PHE A 16 25.19 -12.06 5.24
CA PHE A 16 24.51 -11.43 4.11
C PHE A 16 23.42 -10.53 4.68
N ILE A 17 23.21 -9.34 4.10
CA ILE A 17 21.94 -8.63 4.24
C ILE A 17 20.88 -9.69 3.93
N LEU A 18 20.15 -10.17 4.95
CA LEU A 18 19.14 -11.19 4.70
C LEU A 18 18.22 -10.63 3.62
N ASN A 19 17.77 -11.47 2.69
CA ASN A 19 16.86 -11.10 1.58
C ASN A 19 15.56 -10.39 2.02
N LEU A 20 15.36 -10.22 3.33
CA LEU A 20 14.22 -9.60 4.00
C LEU A 20 14.61 -8.31 4.75
N GLY A 21 15.85 -7.83 4.69
CA GLY A 21 16.29 -6.59 5.34
C GLY A 21 16.41 -6.66 6.87
N THR A 22 16.34 -7.87 7.44
CA THR A 22 16.56 -8.06 8.88
C THR A 22 18.03 -7.82 9.22
N CYS A 23 18.29 -7.41 10.46
CA CYS A 23 19.63 -7.09 10.98
C CYS A 23 20.31 -5.82 10.42
N ASN A 24 19.66 -5.00 9.57
CA ASN A 24 20.24 -3.73 9.15
C ASN A 24 20.48 -2.77 10.33
N ASN A 25 19.58 -2.81 11.32
CA ASN A 25 19.76 -2.13 12.60
C ASN A 25 20.02 -3.17 13.72
N LEU A 26 21.22 -3.14 14.31
CA LEU A 26 21.66 -4.10 15.34
C LEU A 26 20.87 -3.99 16.66
N GLU A 27 20.36 -2.80 16.99
CA GLU A 27 19.53 -2.59 18.18
C GLU A 27 18.08 -3.02 17.93
N LYS A 28 17.59 -2.80 16.70
CA LYS A 28 16.21 -3.09 16.29
C LYS A 28 16.20 -3.87 14.97
N PRO A 29 16.45 -5.19 15.00
CA PRO A 29 16.71 -6.00 13.81
C PRO A 29 15.54 -6.10 12.83
N LEU A 30 14.32 -5.73 13.22
CA LEU A 30 13.12 -5.75 12.35
C LEU A 30 12.80 -4.37 11.74
N PHE A 31 13.52 -3.32 12.11
CA PHE A 31 13.26 -1.99 11.57
C PHE A 31 13.68 -1.93 10.10
N GLY A 32 12.72 -1.64 9.23
CA GLY A 32 12.93 -1.60 7.78
C GLY A 32 12.97 -2.96 7.10
N ALA A 33 12.75 -4.06 7.84
CA ALA A 33 12.63 -5.38 7.25
C ALA A 33 11.34 -5.49 6.41
N ALA A 34 11.37 -6.30 5.37
CA ALA A 34 10.21 -6.67 4.58
C ALA A 34 9.16 -7.42 5.43
N PHE A 35 7.91 -7.40 5.00
CA PHE A 35 6.74 -7.96 5.68
C PHE A 35 6.44 -7.35 7.06
N MET A 36 7.00 -6.17 7.33
CA MET A 36 6.70 -5.39 8.52
C MET A 36 5.63 -4.32 8.23
N PRO A 37 4.85 -3.93 9.25
CA PRO A 37 3.90 -2.83 9.11
C PRO A 37 4.62 -1.52 8.80
N LEU A 38 4.04 -0.71 7.91
CA LEU A 38 4.53 0.64 7.63
C LEU A 38 4.50 1.49 8.91
N ALA A 39 5.58 2.24 9.12
CA ALA A 39 5.69 3.16 10.23
C ALA A 39 4.66 4.29 10.07
N ARG A 40 3.98 4.64 11.17
CA ARG A 40 3.01 5.73 11.21
C ARG A 40 3.62 6.96 11.86
N LEU A 41 3.67 8.06 11.13
CA LEU A 41 4.11 9.36 11.66
C LEU A 41 3.01 10.07 12.47
N ARG A 42 1.74 9.73 12.21
CA ARG A 42 0.55 10.25 12.88
C ARG A 42 -0.42 9.13 13.20
N GLU A 43 -1.29 9.37 14.18
CA GLU A 43 -2.38 8.45 14.50
C GLU A 43 -3.30 8.25 13.28
N PRO A 44 -3.74 7.01 13.03
CA PRO A 44 -4.63 6.72 11.91
C PRO A 44 -6.03 7.26 12.19
N VAL A 45 -6.72 7.69 11.13
CA VAL A 45 -8.11 8.15 11.20
C VAL A 45 -8.98 7.20 10.37
N TYR A 46 -9.91 6.53 11.05
CA TYR A 46 -10.87 5.60 10.48
C TYR A 46 -12.29 6.00 10.91
N ASP A 47 -13.30 5.72 10.09
CA ASP A 47 -14.70 6.09 10.36
C ASP A 47 -15.25 5.31 11.57
N ASP A 48 -14.82 4.06 11.73
CA ASP A 48 -15.13 3.16 12.86
C ASP A 48 -14.02 3.12 13.93
N LYS A 49 -13.01 3.98 13.82
CA LYS A 49 -11.79 4.00 14.64
C LYS A 49 -10.94 2.71 14.60
N MET A 50 -11.23 1.77 13.70
CA MET A 50 -10.51 0.50 13.58
C MET A 50 -9.90 0.28 12.20
N ALA A 51 -10.75 0.22 11.17
CA ALA A 51 -10.34 -0.20 9.82
C ALA A 51 -11.18 0.43 8.69
N ALA A 52 -12.40 0.91 8.97
CA ALA A 52 -13.25 1.52 7.95
C ALA A 52 -12.60 2.81 7.42
N PRO A 53 -12.33 2.91 6.10
CA PRO A 53 -11.77 4.12 5.52
C PRO A 53 -12.70 5.31 5.75
N VAL A 54 -12.11 6.49 5.84
CA VAL A 54 -12.86 7.71 6.15
C VAL A 54 -13.99 7.93 5.13
N ALA A 55 -15.16 8.29 5.64
CA ALA A 55 -16.38 8.54 4.86
C ALA A 55 -16.95 7.32 4.13
N SER A 56 -16.61 6.10 4.55
CA SER A 56 -17.28 4.89 4.04
C SER A 56 -18.64 4.60 4.68
N ILE A 57 -18.86 5.03 5.92
CA ILE A 57 -20.10 4.81 6.67
C ILE A 57 -20.95 6.09 6.65
N ASN A 58 -20.33 7.23 6.96
CA ASN A 58 -21.04 8.49 7.15
C ASN A 58 -21.17 9.33 5.85
N TYR A 59 -20.49 8.95 4.76
CA TYR A 59 -20.52 9.64 3.45
C TYR A 59 -20.29 11.16 3.50
N LEU A 60 -19.54 11.65 4.49
CA LEU A 60 -19.30 13.09 4.72
C LEU A 60 -18.27 13.73 3.77
N LYS A 61 -17.66 12.94 2.88
CA LYS A 61 -16.64 13.40 1.92
C LYS A 61 -17.07 13.01 0.50
N PRO A 62 -16.70 13.80 -0.53
CA PRO A 62 -16.96 13.42 -1.91
C PRO A 62 -16.29 12.09 -2.23
N SER A 63 -16.84 11.36 -3.20
CA SER A 63 -16.21 10.13 -3.64
C SER A 63 -14.84 10.42 -4.25
N SER A 64 -13.91 9.46 -4.15
CA SER A 64 -12.56 9.61 -4.73
C SER A 64 -12.62 9.90 -6.24
N ARG A 65 -13.63 9.36 -6.93
CA ARG A 65 -13.88 9.65 -8.35
C ARG A 65 -14.28 11.10 -8.57
N GLU A 66 -15.22 11.61 -7.78
CA GLU A 66 -15.68 12.98 -7.91
C GLU A 66 -14.57 13.99 -7.62
N ALA A 67 -13.80 13.76 -6.55
CA ALA A 67 -12.62 14.57 -6.23
C ALA A 67 -11.58 14.56 -7.36
N SER A 68 -11.27 13.38 -7.92
CA SER A 68 -10.34 13.24 -9.06
C SER A 68 -10.85 14.01 -10.28
N ARG A 69 -12.15 13.91 -10.59
CA ARG A 69 -12.73 14.60 -11.74
C ARG A 69 -12.70 16.12 -11.57
N LEU A 70 -13.03 16.62 -10.39
CA LEU A 70 -13.11 18.06 -10.15
C LEU A 70 -11.73 18.71 -10.01
N MET A 71 -10.73 18.00 -9.47
CA MET A 71 -9.42 18.59 -9.16
C MET A 71 -8.32 18.22 -10.16
N LEU A 72 -8.35 17.03 -10.75
CA LEU A 72 -7.26 16.51 -11.59
C LEU A 72 -7.60 16.46 -13.08
N SER A 73 -8.86 16.74 -13.45
CA SER A 73 -9.23 16.82 -14.87
C SER A 73 -8.69 18.11 -15.46
N SER A 74 -7.73 17.97 -16.37
CA SER A 74 -7.18 19.08 -17.15
C SER A 74 -6.82 18.58 -18.54
N THR A 75 -7.07 19.43 -19.54
CA THR A 75 -6.61 19.23 -20.93
C THR A 75 -5.26 19.88 -21.19
N ALA A 76 -4.71 20.62 -20.21
CA ALA A 76 -3.46 21.33 -20.36
C ALA A 76 -2.26 20.38 -20.26
N GLU A 77 -1.38 20.46 -21.26
CA GLU A 77 -0.06 19.84 -21.20
C GLU A 77 0.93 20.81 -20.56
N ILE A 78 1.69 20.32 -19.59
CA ILE A 78 2.71 21.13 -18.91
C ILE A 78 4.04 20.91 -19.64
N PRO A 79 4.62 21.93 -20.29
CA PRO A 79 5.92 21.77 -20.96
C PRO A 79 7.00 21.50 -19.90
N THR A 80 7.72 20.37 -20.04
CA THR A 80 8.77 19.99 -19.09
C THR A 80 10.14 19.93 -19.79
N LYS A 81 11.21 20.22 -19.04
CA LYS A 81 12.61 20.09 -19.49
C LYS A 81 13.18 18.69 -19.22
N TRP A 82 12.41 17.82 -18.58
CA TRP A 82 12.85 16.51 -18.12
C TRP A 82 12.38 15.43 -19.09
N ASN A 83 13.15 14.35 -19.22
CA ASN A 83 12.76 13.22 -20.04
C ASN A 83 11.82 12.27 -19.27
N ALA A 84 11.15 11.38 -20.01
CA ALA A 84 10.27 10.37 -19.43
C ALA A 84 10.99 9.41 -18.46
N LEU A 85 12.33 9.31 -18.53
CA LEU A 85 13.13 8.49 -17.62
C LEU A 85 12.99 8.96 -16.16
N LEU A 86 12.81 10.26 -15.91
CA LEU A 86 12.59 10.77 -14.56
C LEU A 86 11.34 10.16 -13.91
N MET A 87 10.24 10.04 -14.67
CA MET A 87 9.02 9.38 -14.20
C MET A 87 9.27 7.90 -13.91
N GLN A 88 9.98 7.21 -14.81
CA GLN A 88 10.25 5.78 -14.68
C GLN A 88 11.17 5.47 -13.50
N TRP A 89 12.15 6.34 -13.25
CA TRP A 89 13.03 6.25 -12.09
C TRP A 89 12.27 6.48 -10.78
N GLY A 90 11.31 7.42 -10.76
CA GLY A 90 10.43 7.62 -9.62
C GLY A 90 9.61 6.36 -9.26
N GLN A 91 9.07 5.67 -10.27
CA GLN A 91 8.37 4.39 -10.08
C GLN A 91 9.30 3.28 -9.59
N PHE A 92 10.54 3.23 -10.12
CA PHE A 92 11.54 2.28 -9.67
C PHE A 92 11.84 2.44 -8.18
N ILE A 93 12.13 3.67 -7.72
CA ILE A 93 12.37 3.95 -6.30
C ILE A 93 11.13 3.65 -5.46
N ALA A 94 9.94 4.07 -5.89
CA ALA A 94 8.72 3.86 -5.12
C ALA A 94 8.43 2.37 -4.87
N HIS A 95 8.61 1.53 -5.89
CA HIS A 95 8.43 0.08 -5.79
C HIS A 95 9.55 -0.61 -5.00
N ASP A 96 10.74 -0.03 -4.95
CA ASP A 96 11.84 -0.52 -4.12
C ASP A 96 11.55 -0.25 -2.64
N VAL A 97 11.13 0.96 -2.31
CA VAL A 97 10.89 1.41 -0.93
C VAL A 97 9.66 0.75 -0.31
N SER A 98 8.55 0.67 -1.04
CA SER A 98 7.33 0.13 -0.47
C SER A 98 6.43 -0.53 -1.50
N LYS A 99 5.89 -1.68 -1.12
CA LYS A 99 4.82 -2.34 -1.87
C LYS A 99 3.82 -2.94 -0.92
N THR A 100 2.56 -2.55 -1.06
CA THR A 100 1.47 -3.02 -0.19
C THR A 100 0.75 -4.19 -0.84
N THR A 101 0.48 -5.26 -0.11
CA THR A 101 -0.35 -6.35 -0.63
C THR A 101 -1.79 -5.88 -0.79
N MET A 102 -2.34 -6.01 -1.99
CA MET A 102 -3.78 -6.07 -2.16
C MET A 102 -4.18 -7.55 -2.16
N LEU A 103 -5.16 -7.90 -1.33
CA LEU A 103 -5.78 -9.23 -1.37
C LEU A 103 -6.44 -9.44 -2.75
N ASN A 104 -6.58 -10.70 -3.20
CA ASN A 104 -7.11 -11.02 -4.53
C ASN A 104 -8.40 -10.22 -4.83
N ASN A 105 -8.34 -9.39 -5.87
CA ASN A 105 -9.38 -8.43 -6.24
C ASN A 105 -10.64 -9.11 -6.80
N GLN A 106 -10.55 -10.40 -7.15
CA GLN A 106 -11.70 -11.21 -7.57
C GLN A 106 -12.79 -11.31 -6.49
N ILE A 107 -12.41 -11.21 -5.21
CA ILE A 107 -13.36 -11.28 -4.09
C ILE A 107 -14.21 -10.01 -3.99
N CYS A 108 -13.70 -8.85 -4.42
CA CYS A 108 -14.45 -7.61 -4.46
C CYS A 108 -15.00 -7.30 -5.88
N ALA A 109 -15.28 -8.33 -6.67
CA ALA A 109 -15.95 -8.16 -7.97
C ALA A 109 -17.44 -7.81 -7.83
N SER A 110 -18.04 -8.08 -6.67
CA SER A 110 -19.41 -7.70 -6.33
C SER A 110 -19.45 -6.23 -5.84
N CYS A 111 -20.51 -5.51 -6.21
CA CYS A 111 -20.71 -4.10 -5.81
C CYS A 111 -21.11 -3.93 -4.33
N LEU A 112 -21.16 -5.03 -3.57
CA LEU A 112 -21.66 -5.05 -2.20
C LEU A 112 -20.50 -5.01 -1.20
N PRO A 113 -20.66 -4.27 -0.08
CA PRO A 113 -19.68 -4.28 0.99
C PRO A 113 -19.69 -5.63 1.71
N GLU A 114 -18.92 -6.59 1.20
CA GLU A 114 -18.75 -7.90 1.85
C GLU A 114 -17.89 -7.76 3.12
N GLY A 115 -18.56 -7.83 4.28
CA GLY A 115 -17.94 -8.05 5.58
C GLY A 115 -16.92 -6.99 6.04
N GLY A 116 -17.00 -5.76 5.49
CA GLY A 116 -16.09 -4.66 5.81
C GLY A 116 -14.67 -4.81 5.23
N THR A 117 -14.50 -5.65 4.21
CA THR A 117 -13.21 -5.77 3.49
C THR A 117 -13.21 -5.03 2.16
N CYS A 118 -14.37 -4.91 1.54
CA CYS A 118 -14.57 -4.37 0.20
C CYS A 118 -15.27 -3.01 0.30
N PHE A 119 -14.64 -1.95 -0.22
CA PHE A 119 -15.17 -0.57 -0.13
C PHE A 119 -15.43 0.02 -1.53
N PRO A 120 -16.71 0.25 -1.88
CA PRO A 120 -17.10 0.72 -3.20
C PRO A 120 -16.75 2.19 -3.44
N VAL A 121 -16.22 2.50 -4.62
CA VAL A 121 -16.09 3.88 -5.11
C VAL A 121 -17.37 4.29 -5.83
N MET A 122 -18.15 5.17 -5.22
CA MET A 122 -19.40 5.66 -5.78
C MET A 122 -19.16 6.60 -6.96
N LEU A 123 -19.94 6.41 -8.03
CA LEU A 123 -19.90 7.25 -9.23
C LEU A 123 -21.06 8.25 -9.23
N SER A 124 -20.79 9.44 -9.75
CA SER A 124 -21.81 10.46 -9.97
C SER A 124 -22.49 10.25 -11.31
N ARG A 125 -23.81 10.52 -11.40
CA ARG A 125 -24.58 10.53 -12.67
C ARG A 125 -24.06 11.52 -13.69
N LEU A 126 -23.31 12.51 -13.23
CA LEU A 126 -22.69 13.53 -14.08
C LEU A 126 -21.37 13.04 -14.69
N ASP A 127 -20.83 11.89 -14.29
CA ASP A 127 -19.56 11.38 -14.82
C ASP A 127 -19.71 10.98 -16.30
N GLN A 128 -19.15 11.81 -17.19
CA GLN A 128 -19.23 11.63 -18.63
C GLN A 128 -18.35 10.47 -19.15
N THR A 129 -17.41 10.00 -18.32
CA THR A 129 -16.48 8.93 -18.71
C THR A 129 -17.07 7.53 -18.56
N VAL A 130 -18.19 7.41 -17.83
CA VAL A 130 -18.88 6.16 -17.58
C VAL A 130 -20.29 6.26 -18.16
N PRO A 131 -20.75 5.29 -18.98
CA PRO A 131 -22.11 5.34 -19.52
C PRO A 131 -23.13 5.33 -18.39
N VAL A 132 -24.22 6.09 -18.54
CA VAL A 132 -25.28 6.27 -17.52
C VAL A 132 -25.84 4.94 -17.01
N VAL A 133 -25.84 3.90 -17.85
CA VAL A 133 -26.25 2.53 -17.52
C VAL A 133 -25.40 1.92 -16.41
N LYS A 134 -24.10 2.25 -16.33
CA LYS A 134 -23.16 1.77 -15.29
C LYS A 134 -23.16 2.61 -14.02
N VAL A 135 -23.78 3.80 -14.00
CA VAL A 135 -23.72 4.70 -12.83
C VAL A 135 -24.56 4.20 -11.65
N ARG A 136 -25.47 3.25 -11.88
CA ARG A 136 -26.18 2.56 -10.80
C ARG A 136 -25.32 1.51 -10.09
N ASP A 137 -24.18 1.15 -10.67
CA ASP A 137 -23.29 0.09 -10.17
C ASP A 137 -21.92 0.65 -9.77
N VAL A 138 -21.35 0.10 -8.72
CA VAL A 138 -19.99 0.41 -8.27
C VAL A 138 -19.01 -0.16 -9.29
N THR A 139 -18.18 0.68 -9.91
CA THR A 139 -17.22 0.20 -10.93
C THR A 139 -15.92 -0.32 -10.32
N TYR A 140 -15.54 0.16 -9.13
CA TYR A 140 -14.31 -0.25 -8.45
C TYR A 140 -14.54 -0.41 -6.96
N VAL A 141 -14.01 -1.50 -6.43
CA VAL A 141 -14.07 -1.80 -5.01
C VAL A 141 -12.64 -1.94 -4.52
N ILE A 142 -12.30 -1.16 -3.50
CA ILE A 142 -10.97 -1.19 -2.90
C ILE A 142 -11.03 -2.16 -1.73
N ARG A 143 -10.21 -3.21 -1.79
CA ARG A 143 -10.07 -4.11 -0.65
C ARG A 143 -9.09 -3.52 0.35
N PHE A 144 -9.54 -3.30 1.58
CA PHE A 144 -8.67 -3.00 2.71
C PHE A 144 -8.49 -4.24 3.58
N ASP A 145 -7.26 -4.48 4.02
CA ASP A 145 -7.00 -5.50 5.03
C ASP A 145 -7.57 -5.03 6.38
N LYS A 146 -8.23 -5.93 7.11
CA LYS A 146 -8.74 -5.66 8.46
C LYS A 146 -7.60 -5.50 9.46
N LEU A 147 -6.39 -5.99 9.12
CA LEU A 147 -5.20 -5.60 9.85
C LEU A 147 -5.04 -4.09 9.71
N SER A 148 -5.25 -3.37 10.83
CA SER A 148 -5.04 -1.93 10.96
C SER A 148 -3.59 -1.50 10.72
N ARG A 149 -2.78 -2.27 10.00
CA ARG A 149 -1.41 -1.94 9.62
C ARG A 149 -1.14 -2.46 8.22
N THR A 150 -0.99 -1.53 7.29
CA THR A 150 -0.49 -1.82 5.94
C THR A 150 0.92 -2.40 6.04
N VAL A 151 1.15 -3.56 5.45
CA VAL A 151 2.44 -4.25 5.46
C VAL A 151 3.23 -3.91 4.20
N SER A 152 4.52 -3.60 4.34
CA SER A 152 5.43 -3.46 3.20
C SER A 152 5.96 -4.83 2.79
N LEU A 153 6.00 -5.12 1.48
CA LEU A 153 6.60 -6.32 0.90
C LEU A 153 8.08 -6.15 0.54
N THR A 154 8.61 -4.93 0.63
CA THR A 154 9.99 -4.60 0.26
C THR A 154 10.74 -3.99 1.44
N ILE A 155 12.07 -4.04 1.36
CA ILE A 155 12.98 -3.56 2.40
C ILE A 155 13.01 -2.04 2.34
N LEU A 156 12.95 -1.37 3.49
CA LEU A 156 13.19 0.07 3.57
C LEU A 156 14.71 0.32 3.56
N GLY A 157 15.31 0.23 2.38
CA GLY A 157 16.74 0.40 2.11
C GLY A 157 16.99 0.36 0.61
N ASN A 158 17.98 1.10 0.11
CA ASN A 158 18.25 1.26 -1.33
C ASN A 158 19.03 0.06 -1.89
N ASP A 159 18.60 -1.15 -1.53
CA ASP A 159 19.27 -2.41 -1.79
C ASP A 159 18.57 -3.16 -2.95
N SER A 160 18.60 -2.58 -4.17
CA SER A 160 18.27 -3.27 -5.44
C SER A 160 17.09 -4.28 -5.39
N GLY A 161 15.91 -3.84 -4.94
CA GLY A 161 14.77 -4.67 -4.56
C GLY A 161 13.70 -5.06 -5.60
N PRO A 162 13.87 -4.97 -6.95
CA PRO A 162 12.98 -5.69 -7.86
C PRO A 162 13.50 -7.09 -8.25
N SER A 163 14.78 -7.41 -8.01
CA SER A 163 15.39 -8.68 -8.45
C SER A 163 15.12 -9.84 -7.49
N TYR A 164 14.91 -9.55 -6.21
CA TYR A 164 14.67 -10.57 -5.18
C TYR A 164 13.18 -10.92 -5.11
N ARG A 165 12.81 -11.91 -5.92
CA ARG A 165 11.49 -12.54 -6.00
C ARG A 165 10.87 -12.73 -4.60
N SER A 166 9.73 -12.09 -4.35
CA SER A 166 8.89 -12.36 -3.17
C SER A 166 8.59 -13.86 -3.12
N LEU A 167 9.12 -14.55 -2.11
CA LEU A 167 8.77 -15.95 -1.84
C LEU A 167 7.26 -16.00 -1.56
N LYS A 168 6.52 -16.67 -2.45
CA LYS A 168 5.14 -17.06 -2.20
C LYS A 168 5.17 -18.00 -1.00
N ILE A 169 4.69 -17.53 0.14
CA ILE A 169 4.33 -18.41 1.24
C ILE A 169 2.98 -19.02 0.85
N GLU A 170 3.00 -20.18 0.20
CA GLU A 170 1.85 -21.09 0.25
C GLU A 170 1.70 -21.52 1.71
N LYS A 171 0.56 -21.17 2.31
CA LYS A 171 0.19 -21.75 3.61
C LYS A 171 0.01 -23.26 3.43
N PRO A 172 0.35 -24.07 4.44
CA PRO A 172 0.09 -25.51 4.43
C PRO A 172 -1.41 -25.81 4.33
#